data_AF-A0A2T8KXH8-F1
#
_entry.id   AF-A0A2T8KXH8-F1
#
_cell.length_a   1.000
_cell.length_b   1.000
_cell.length_c   1.000
_cell.angle_alpha   90.00
_cell.angle_beta   90.00
_cell.angle_gamma   90.00
#
_symmetry.space_group_name_H-M   'P 1'
#
loop_
_entity.id
_entity.type
_entity.pdbx_description
1 polymer ?
#
loop_
_entity_poly.entity_id
_entity_poly.type
_entity_poly.pdbx_seq_one_letter_code
_entity_poly.pdbx_strand_id
1 'polypeptide(L)'
;MGWFCANAWLADGVFQASAGSTGRSLLQAKKNCAMNFEFQNYTIITSKCKGPKFPADQCCGAFKEFACPFLDYINDDSSDCASAMFSYINLYGKYPPGLFANMCREGKKGLACTDAQRATTANGSQRAQSSSLVLATLVCGLVALLFH
;
A
#
# COMPACT_ATOMS: atom_id res chain seq x y z
N MET A 1 68.78 -26.17 24.42
CA MET A 1 68.08 -24.87 24.33
C MET A 1 69.02 -23.88 23.67
N GLY A 2 68.77 -23.49 22.42
CA GLY A 2 69.59 -22.53 21.68
C GLY A 2 68.70 -21.68 20.76
N TRP A 3 68.87 -20.36 20.84
CA TRP A 3 68.16 -19.31 20.11
C TRP A 3 68.86 -18.92 18.78
N PHE A 4 68.13 -18.14 17.97
CA PHE A 4 68.51 -17.24 16.84
C PHE A 4 68.46 -17.85 15.41
N CYS A 5 67.47 -17.51 14.55
CA CYS A 5 67.22 -16.29 13.70
C CYS A 5 68.10 -16.29 12.41
N ALA A 6 67.68 -16.04 11.16
CA ALA A 6 66.68 -15.12 10.60
C ALA A 6 66.39 -15.35 9.08
N ASN A 7 65.15 -14.98 8.66
CA ASN A 7 64.67 -14.27 7.43
C ASN A 7 64.97 -14.85 6.00
N ALA A 8 64.12 -14.76 4.97
CA ALA A 8 62.97 -13.89 4.65
C ALA A 8 62.08 -14.53 3.56
N TRP A 9 60.76 -14.32 3.59
CA TRP A 9 60.02 -13.67 2.50
C TRP A 9 58.60 -13.31 2.94
N LEU A 10 58.26 -12.06 2.69
CA LEU A 10 57.04 -11.36 3.07
C LEU A 10 55.91 -11.73 2.11
N ALA A 11 54.74 -12.08 2.64
CA ALA A 11 53.47 -11.82 1.99
C ALA A 11 52.67 -10.92 2.93
N ASP A 12 52.73 -9.63 2.62
CA ASP A 12 51.97 -8.57 3.28
C ASP A 12 50.47 -8.85 3.09
N GLY A 13 49.80 -9.10 4.20
CA GLY A 13 48.37 -9.27 4.32
C GLY A 13 47.91 -8.64 5.62
N VAL A 14 48.27 -7.36 5.78
CA VAL A 14 47.73 -6.47 6.80
C VAL A 14 46.20 -6.44 6.63
N PHE A 15 45.48 -7.29 7.37
CA PHE A 15 44.13 -6.96 7.80
C PHE A 15 44.25 -6.30 9.18
N GLN A 16 44.77 -5.07 9.14
CA GLN A 16 44.43 -4.07 10.14
C GLN A 16 42.91 -3.99 10.14
N ALA A 17 42.29 -4.44 11.23
CA ALA A 17 40.90 -4.17 11.51
C ALA A 17 40.76 -2.65 11.70
N SER A 18 40.71 -1.92 10.58
CA SER A 18 40.27 -0.55 10.54
C SER A 18 38.84 -0.54 11.05
N ALA A 19 38.70 -0.13 12.30
CA ALA A 19 37.46 0.37 12.87
C ALA A 19 36.89 1.40 11.91
N GLY A 20 35.89 0.99 11.11
CA GLY A 20 35.43 1.82 10.01
C GLY A 20 34.47 1.12 9.06
N SER A 21 33.45 0.41 9.58
CA SER A 21 32.20 0.23 8.85
C SER A 21 31.10 -0.18 9.80
N THR A 22 30.43 0.83 10.37
CA THR A 22 29.05 0.71 10.84
C THR A 22 28.18 0.47 9.59
N GLY A 23 28.14 -0.78 9.13
CA GLY A 23 27.54 -1.14 7.84
C GLY A 23 26.60 -2.34 7.91
N ARG A 24 26.12 -2.71 9.10
CA ARG A 24 24.99 -3.63 9.23
C ARG A 24 23.75 -2.76 9.38
N SER A 25 23.00 -2.62 8.29
CA SER A 25 21.68 -2.00 8.28
C SER A 25 20.94 -2.43 9.54
N LEU A 26 20.51 -1.46 10.33
CA LEU A 26 19.50 -1.69 11.33
C LEU A 26 18.37 -2.41 10.58
N LEU A 27 18.12 -3.68 10.94
CA LEU A 27 16.77 -4.20 10.88
C LEU A 27 16.02 -3.31 11.86
N GLN A 28 15.66 -2.10 11.43
CA GLN A 28 14.97 -1.14 12.26
C GLN A 28 13.73 -1.91 12.67
N ALA A 29 13.68 -2.29 13.94
CA ALA A 29 12.55 -3.01 14.50
C ALA A 29 11.38 -2.04 14.46
N LYS A 30 10.74 -1.98 13.30
CA LYS A 30 9.50 -1.25 13.08
C LYS A 30 8.48 -1.89 14.01
N LYS A 31 7.66 -1.05 14.61
CA LYS A 31 6.58 -1.51 15.46
C LYS A 31 5.62 -2.35 14.61
N ASN A 32 5.09 -3.41 15.20
CA ASN A 32 4.03 -4.18 14.58
C ASN A 32 2.84 -3.27 14.24
N CYS A 33 2.28 -3.48 13.06
CA CYS A 33 1.11 -2.76 12.61
C CYS A 33 -0.09 -3.05 13.52
N ALA A 34 -0.72 -2.00 14.03
CA ALA A 34 -1.96 -2.11 14.81
C ALA A 34 -3.15 -2.57 13.94
N MET A 35 -3.06 -2.40 12.62
CA MET A 35 -4.09 -2.82 11.66
C MET A 35 -3.85 -4.24 11.19
N ASN A 36 -4.91 -5.05 11.19
CA ASN A 36 -4.85 -6.41 10.71
C ASN A 36 -5.12 -6.49 9.21
N PHE A 37 -4.07 -6.46 8.40
CA PHE A 37 -4.20 -6.57 6.95
C PHE A 37 -4.63 -7.98 6.49
N GLU A 38 -4.44 -9.03 7.29
CA GLU A 38 -4.74 -10.41 6.88
C GLU A 38 -6.21 -10.61 6.44
N PHE A 39 -7.15 -9.99 7.14
CA PHE A 39 -8.59 -10.20 6.92
C PHE A 39 -9.25 -9.09 6.09
N GLN A 40 -8.45 -8.26 5.40
CA GLN A 40 -8.99 -7.18 4.57
C GLN A 40 -9.57 -7.71 3.24
N ASN A 41 -10.46 -6.93 2.64
CA ASN A 41 -11.09 -7.31 1.37
C ASN A 41 -10.15 -7.04 0.18
N TYR A 42 -9.36 -8.04 -0.18
CA TYR A 42 -8.44 -7.98 -1.33
C TYR A 42 -9.14 -8.06 -2.69
N THR A 43 -10.44 -8.41 -2.73
CA THR A 43 -11.22 -8.49 -3.96
C THR A 43 -11.30 -7.14 -4.67
N ILE A 44 -11.25 -6.02 -3.93
CA ILE A 44 -11.20 -4.66 -4.50
C ILE A 44 -10.04 -4.53 -5.50
N ILE A 45 -8.88 -5.11 -5.18
CA ILE A 45 -7.69 -5.09 -6.04
C ILE A 45 -7.76 -6.23 -7.07
N THR A 46 -7.98 -7.47 -6.62
CA THR A 46 -7.84 -8.66 -7.49
C THR A 46 -8.92 -8.80 -8.54
N SER A 47 -10.09 -8.16 -8.35
CA SER A 47 -11.15 -8.13 -9.37
C SER A 47 -10.84 -7.20 -10.54
N LYS A 48 -10.14 -6.08 -10.29
CA LYS A 48 -9.86 -5.02 -11.26
C LYS A 48 -8.46 -5.13 -11.86
N CYS A 49 -7.47 -5.47 -11.04
CA CYS A 49 -6.07 -5.57 -11.45
C CYS A 49 -5.72 -7.01 -11.82
N LYS A 50 -5.89 -7.37 -13.09
CA LYS A 50 -5.62 -8.74 -13.58
C LYS A 50 -4.41 -8.79 -14.50
N GLY A 51 -3.61 -9.85 -14.32
CA GLY A 51 -2.52 -10.19 -15.22
C GLY A 51 -3.03 -10.74 -16.56
N PRO A 52 -2.16 -10.86 -17.57
CA PRO A 52 -0.70 -10.69 -17.51
C PRO A 52 -0.20 -9.26 -17.75
N LYS A 53 -1.03 -8.37 -18.32
CA LYS A 53 -0.61 -7.01 -18.70
C LYS A 53 -0.70 -5.97 -17.59
N PHE A 54 -1.44 -6.23 -16.50
CA PHE A 54 -1.64 -5.33 -15.36
C PHE A 54 -1.85 -3.85 -15.76
N PRO A 55 -3.04 -3.49 -16.24
CA PRO A 55 -3.32 -2.12 -16.70
C PRO A 55 -3.17 -1.11 -15.54
N ALA A 56 -2.26 -0.15 -15.72
CA ALA A 56 -1.88 0.82 -14.68
C ALA A 56 -3.07 1.58 -14.10
N ASP A 57 -3.92 2.16 -14.94
CA ASP A 57 -5.04 2.99 -14.48
C ASP A 57 -6.01 2.20 -13.59
N GLN A 58 -6.34 0.96 -13.99
CA GLN A 58 -7.25 0.10 -13.24
C GLN A 58 -6.61 -0.41 -11.95
N CYS A 59 -5.34 -0.84 -12.02
CA CYS A 59 -4.60 -1.35 -10.88
C CYS A 59 -4.34 -0.26 -9.83
N CYS A 60 -3.93 0.93 -10.26
CA CYS A 60 -3.68 2.06 -9.37
C CYS A 60 -4.98 2.61 -8.80
N GLY A 61 -6.05 2.69 -9.59
CA GLY A 61 -7.38 3.07 -9.09
C GLY A 61 -7.88 2.12 -8.00
N ALA A 62 -7.77 0.81 -8.24
CA ALA A 62 -8.16 -0.22 -7.27
C ALA A 62 -7.28 -0.21 -6.01
N PHE A 63 -5.97 -0.01 -6.18
CA PHE A 63 -5.03 0.11 -5.07
C PHE A 63 -5.34 1.34 -4.20
N LYS A 64 -5.67 2.49 -4.80
CA LYS A 64 -6.11 3.68 -4.05
C LYS A 64 -7.36 3.41 -3.24
N GLU A 65 -8.37 2.77 -3.83
CA GLU A 65 -9.61 2.43 -3.14
C GLU A 65 -9.38 1.54 -1.91
N PHE A 66 -8.41 0.62 -1.99
CA PHE A 66 -8.03 -0.23 -0.86
C PHE A 66 -7.14 0.47 0.17
N ALA A 67 -6.12 1.23 -0.26
CA ALA A 67 -5.06 1.75 0.61
C ALA A 67 -5.41 3.10 1.27
N CYS A 68 -6.20 3.95 0.60
CA CYS A 68 -6.58 5.27 1.11
C CYS A 68 -7.32 5.25 2.46
N PRO A 69 -8.21 4.27 2.73
CA PRO A 69 -8.76 3.99 4.06
C PRO A 69 -7.75 3.87 5.20
N PHE A 70 -6.52 3.44 4.90
CA PHE A 70 -5.47 3.11 5.87
C PHE A 70 -4.26 4.03 5.75
N LEU A 71 -4.41 5.19 5.09
CA LEU A 71 -3.30 6.07 4.73
C LEU A 71 -2.43 6.48 5.93
N ASP A 72 -3.05 6.77 7.07
CA ASP A 72 -2.35 7.21 8.27
C ASP A 72 -1.49 6.10 8.90
N TYR A 73 -1.88 4.84 8.71
CA TYR A 73 -1.11 3.68 9.18
C TYR A 73 0.03 3.32 8.22
N ILE A 74 -0.24 3.34 6.91
CA ILE A 74 0.77 2.94 5.91
C ILE A 74 1.83 4.02 5.67
N ASN A 75 1.54 5.29 5.97
CA ASN A 75 2.53 6.38 5.90
C ASN A 75 3.33 6.53 7.20
N ASP A 76 3.07 5.71 8.22
CA ASP A 76 3.90 5.71 9.44
C ASP A 76 5.19 4.92 9.21
N ASP A 77 6.28 5.64 8.95
CA ASP A 77 7.62 5.09 8.79
C ASP A 77 8.18 4.43 10.08
N SER A 78 7.51 4.57 11.23
CA SER A 78 7.87 3.84 12.45
C SER A 78 7.24 2.45 12.58
N SER A 79 6.29 2.12 11.69
CA SER A 79 5.56 0.84 11.67
C SER A 79 5.88 -0.02 10.44
N ASP A 80 5.59 -1.32 10.52
CA ASP A 80 5.69 -2.26 9.40
C ASP A 80 4.38 -2.38 8.58
N CYS A 81 3.40 -1.50 8.82
CA CYS A 81 2.08 -1.53 8.17
C CYS A 81 2.16 -1.55 6.64
N ALA A 82 3.00 -0.72 6.02
CA ALA A 82 3.16 -0.70 4.57
C ALA A 82 3.68 -2.05 4.04
N SER A 83 4.70 -2.61 4.70
CA SER A 83 5.32 -3.89 4.32
C SER A 83 4.33 -5.05 4.49
N ALA A 84 3.56 -5.06 5.58
CA ALA A 84 2.52 -6.06 5.83
C ALA A 84 1.42 -5.96 4.75
N MET A 85 0.92 -4.75 4.47
CA MET A 85 -0.09 -4.52 3.43
C MET A 85 0.37 -5.05 2.07
N PHE A 86 1.56 -4.66 1.61
CA PHE A 86 2.07 -5.14 0.31
C PHE A 86 2.29 -6.66 0.29
N SER A 87 2.74 -7.26 1.39
CA SER A 87 2.92 -8.71 1.49
C SER A 87 1.62 -9.45 1.24
N TYR A 88 0.52 -9.06 1.91
CA TYR A 88 -0.77 -9.72 1.71
C TYR A 88 -1.39 -9.40 0.35
N ILE A 89 -1.24 -8.18 -0.17
CA ILE A 89 -1.67 -7.85 -1.55
C ILE A 89 -0.99 -8.79 -2.56
N ASN A 90 0.32 -8.95 -2.44
CA ASN A 90 1.09 -9.80 -3.35
C ASN A 90 0.73 -11.29 -3.17
N LEU A 91 0.49 -11.74 -1.93
CA LEU A 91 0.11 -13.11 -1.62
C LEU A 91 -1.26 -13.47 -2.24
N TYR A 92 -2.30 -12.67 -1.97
CA TYR A 92 -3.65 -12.95 -2.43
C TYR A 92 -3.84 -12.66 -3.92
N GLY A 93 -3.18 -11.63 -4.45
CA GLY A 93 -3.29 -11.23 -5.85
C GLY A 93 -2.28 -11.90 -6.78
N LYS A 94 -1.30 -12.64 -6.23
CA LYS A 94 -0.17 -13.23 -6.97
C LYS A 94 0.59 -12.16 -7.78
N TYR A 95 0.72 -10.96 -7.22
CA TYR A 95 1.39 -9.85 -7.89
C TYR A 95 2.92 -9.93 -7.70
N PRO A 96 3.70 -9.57 -8.72
CA PRO A 96 5.15 -9.46 -8.56
C PRO A 96 5.51 -8.33 -7.58
N PRO A 97 6.59 -8.50 -6.80
CA PRO A 97 7.02 -7.49 -5.82
C PRO A 97 7.34 -6.17 -6.54
N GLY A 98 6.87 -5.07 -5.97
CA GLY A 98 7.09 -3.73 -6.51
C GLY A 98 6.16 -3.32 -7.66
N LEU A 99 5.19 -4.15 -8.09
CA LEU A 99 4.26 -3.80 -9.17
C LEU A 99 3.59 -2.44 -8.94
N PHE A 100 2.93 -2.27 -7.78
CA PHE A 100 2.21 -1.04 -7.45
C PHE A 100 3.17 0.13 -7.17
N ALA A 101 4.31 -0.12 -6.53
CA ALA A 101 5.30 0.93 -6.23
C ALA A 101 5.91 1.54 -7.51
N ASN A 102 6.10 0.72 -8.54
CA ASN A 102 6.68 1.14 -9.81
C ASN A 102 5.65 1.78 -10.75
N MET A 103 4.42 1.28 -10.73
CA MET A 103 3.38 1.68 -11.68
C MET A 103 2.51 2.83 -11.17
N CYS A 104 2.28 2.93 -9.86
CA CYS A 104 1.34 3.87 -9.26
C CYS A 104 2.05 5.07 -8.64
N ARG A 105 2.52 5.99 -9.51
CA ARG A 105 3.16 7.24 -9.09
C ARG A 105 2.51 8.43 -9.80
N GLU A 106 1.80 9.26 -9.03
CA GLU A 106 1.15 10.49 -9.55
C GLU A 106 2.04 11.73 -9.41
N GLY A 107 3.12 11.65 -8.63
CA GLY A 107 4.09 12.75 -8.48
C GLY A 107 5.18 12.47 -7.46
N LYS A 108 5.89 13.53 -7.03
CA LYS A 108 7.00 13.44 -6.06
C LYS A 108 6.56 12.97 -4.67
N LYS A 109 5.29 13.19 -4.32
CA LYS A 109 4.68 12.79 -3.04
C LYS A 109 4.07 11.38 -3.07
N GLY A 110 4.27 10.63 -4.15
CA GLY A 110 3.69 9.29 -4.32
C GLY A 110 2.28 9.34 -4.89
N LEU A 111 1.35 8.65 -4.24
CA LEU A 111 -0.03 8.43 -4.69
C LEU A 111 -0.99 9.26 -3.82
N ALA A 112 -1.81 10.11 -4.43
CA ALA A 112 -2.67 11.04 -3.70
C ALA A 112 -4.06 10.46 -3.47
N CYS A 113 -4.50 10.33 -2.23
CA CYS A 113 -5.86 9.92 -1.88
C CYS A 113 -6.82 11.10 -1.83
N THR A 114 -8.01 10.96 -2.42
CA THR A 114 -9.09 11.95 -2.27
C THR A 114 -9.84 11.75 -0.96
N ASP A 115 -10.54 12.79 -0.47
CA ASP A 115 -11.32 12.71 0.77
C ASP A 115 -12.42 11.65 0.72
N ALA A 116 -13.03 11.46 -0.46
CA ALA A 116 -14.01 10.40 -0.69
C ALA A 116 -13.43 8.99 -0.45
N GLN A 117 -12.15 8.78 -0.78
CA GLN A 117 -11.46 7.50 -0.61
C GLN A 117 -10.98 7.28 0.84
N ARG A 118 -10.79 8.36 1.60
CA ARG A 118 -10.48 8.30 3.04
C ARG A 118 -11.72 7.98 3.90
N ALA A 119 -12.90 8.42 3.45
CA ALA A 119 -14.16 8.24 4.19
C ALA A 119 -14.71 6.80 4.16
N THR A 120 -14.21 5.92 3.30
CA THR A 120 -14.72 4.54 3.12
C THR A 120 -14.53 3.67 4.36
N THR A 121 -13.58 3.98 5.25
CA THR A 121 -13.42 3.31 6.55
C THR A 121 -14.40 3.82 7.62
N ALA A 122 -14.94 5.02 7.45
CA ALA A 122 -15.78 5.69 8.45
C ALA A 122 -17.28 5.46 8.21
N ASN A 123 -17.70 5.11 7.00
CA ASN A 123 -19.12 4.98 6.63
C ASN A 123 -19.45 3.59 6.06
N GLY A 124 -19.30 2.57 6.89
CA GLY A 124 -20.04 1.32 6.74
C GLY A 124 -21.52 1.54 7.04
N SER A 125 -22.24 2.29 6.18
CA SER A 125 -23.70 2.33 5.99
C SER A 125 -24.16 3.74 5.59
N GLN A 126 -23.97 4.13 4.33
CA GLN A 126 -24.91 5.01 3.63
C GLN A 126 -25.13 4.49 2.21
N ARG A 127 -25.92 3.41 2.18
CA ARG A 127 -27.12 3.25 1.37
C ARG A 127 -27.08 3.98 0.02
N ALA A 128 -27.04 3.19 -1.05
CA ALA A 128 -27.45 3.53 -2.40
C ALA A 128 -28.40 4.74 -2.45
N GLN A 129 -27.87 5.93 -2.75
CA GLN A 129 -28.70 7.08 -3.05
C GLN A 129 -29.16 6.93 -4.50
N SER A 130 -30.28 6.24 -4.62
CA SER A 130 -31.11 6.16 -5.82
C SER A 130 -31.32 7.55 -6.40
N SER A 131 -30.74 7.82 -7.56
CA SER A 131 -31.09 8.97 -8.42
C SER A 131 -32.43 8.72 -9.11
N SER A 132 -33.51 8.54 -8.34
CA SER A 132 -34.86 8.28 -8.86
C SER A 132 -35.93 9.22 -8.26
N LEU A 133 -35.53 10.36 -7.71
CA LEU A 133 -36.47 11.35 -7.15
C LEU A 133 -37.07 12.31 -8.20
N VAL A 134 -36.83 12.10 -9.50
CA VAL A 134 -37.34 13.00 -10.56
C VAL A 134 -38.75 12.63 -11.04
N LEU A 135 -39.29 11.44 -10.71
CA LEU A 135 -40.59 11.00 -11.27
C LEU A 135 -41.81 11.11 -10.34
N ALA A 136 -41.66 11.37 -9.04
CA ALA A 136 -42.79 11.30 -8.09
C ALA A 136 -43.63 12.59 -7.96
N THR A 137 -43.19 13.72 -8.54
CA THR A 137 -43.91 15.01 -8.39
C THR A 137 -44.95 15.29 -9.48
N LEU A 138 -44.95 14.53 -10.59
CA LEU A 138 -45.87 14.76 -11.72
C LEU A 138 -47.26 14.13 -11.54
N VAL A 139 -47.43 13.17 -10.62
CA VAL A 139 -48.69 12.42 -10.47
C VAL A 139 -49.71 13.17 -9.59
N CYS A 140 -49.27 13.97 -8.60
CA CYS A 140 -50.19 14.72 -7.75
C CYS A 140 -50.85 15.93 -8.45
N GLY A 141 -50.23 16.53 -9.46
CA GLY A 141 -50.78 17.69 -10.18
C GLY A 141 -51.93 17.34 -11.12
N LEU A 142 -51.89 16.16 -11.74
CA LEU A 142 -52.90 15.70 -12.71
C LEU A 142 -54.23 15.34 -12.06
N VAL A 143 -54.23 14.91 -10.80
CA VAL A 143 -55.47 14.58 -10.06
C VAL A 143 -56.22 15.85 -9.66
N ALA A 144 -55.51 16.94 -9.31
CA ALA A 144 -56.15 18.19 -8.91
C ALA A 144 -56.87 18.91 -10.08
N LEU A 145 -56.42 18.73 -11.32
CA LEU A 145 -57.01 19.34 -12.51
C LEU A 145 -58.24 18.58 -13.06
N LEU A 146 -58.46 17.34 -12.64
CA LEU A 146 -59.62 16.54 -13.06
C LEU A 146 -60.86 16.75 -12.18
N PHE A 147 -60.71 17.43 -11.03
CA PHE A 147 -61.78 17.69 -10.06
C PHE A 147 -62.11 19.18 -9.89
N HIS A 148 -61.72 20.05 -10.83
CA HIS A 148 -62.26 21.41 -10.93
C HIS A 148 -62.96 21.65 -12.26
#